data_AF-V9GJ23-F1
#
_entry.id   AF-V9GJ23-F1
#
_cell.length_a   1.000
_cell.length_b   1.000
_cell.length_c   1.000
_cell.angle_alpha   90.00
_cell.angle_beta   90.00
_cell.angle_gamma   90.00
#
_symmetry.space_group_name_H-M   'P 1'
#
loop_
_entity.id
_entity.type
_entity.pdbx_description
1 polymer ?
#
loop_
_entity_poly.entity_id
_entity_poly.type
_entity_poly.pdbx_seq_one_letter_code
_entity_poly.pdbx_strand_id
1 'polypeptide(L)' 'MNQLTTAELWIVIASFALVLVQGTWLFLDARKRGLGRYAWFWGIWGSTTMPLPLLLYWIFIIRKRR' A
#
# COMPACT_ATOMS: atom_id res chain seq x y z
N MET A 1 -5.17 4.57 31.38
CA MET A 1 -5.87 4.87 30.11
C MET A 1 -5.03 5.90 29.37
N ASN A 2 -4.46 5.56 28.23
CA ASN A 2 -3.66 6.54 27.47
C ASN A 2 -4.59 7.61 26.90
N GLN A 3 -4.34 8.88 27.23
CA GLN A 3 -5.03 9.98 26.58
C GLN A 3 -4.34 10.23 25.25
N LEU A 4 -4.97 9.80 24.16
CA LEU A 4 -4.55 10.17 22.82
C LEU A 4 -4.82 11.65 22.63
N THR A 5 -3.78 12.41 22.33
CA THR A 5 -3.89 13.79 21.88
C THR A 5 -4.61 13.83 20.53
N THR A 6 -5.28 14.94 20.23
CA THR A 6 -5.97 15.13 18.94
C THR A 6 -5.02 14.92 17.75
N ALA A 7 -3.75 15.32 17.89
CA ALA A 7 -2.71 15.12 16.88
C ALA A 7 -2.44 13.63 16.60
N GLU A 8 -2.30 12.80 17.65
CA GLU A 8 -2.09 11.35 17.50
C GLU A 8 -3.27 10.68 16.80
N LEU A 9 -4.49 11.13 17.08
CA LEU A 9 -5.70 10.59 16.45
C LEU A 9 -5.74 10.87 14.94
N TRP A 10 -5.36 12.09 14.53
CA TRP A 10 -5.21 12.43 13.12
C TRP A 10 -4.08 11.65 12.44
N ILE A 11 -2.96 11.42 13.13
CA ILE A 11 -1.85 10.61 12.60
C ILE A 11 -2.32 9.19 12.32
N VAL A 12 -3.08 8.57 13.22
CA VAL A 12 -3.62 7.22 13.02
C VAL A 12 -4.58 7.18 11.82
N ILE A 13 -5.51 8.13 11.73
CA ILE A 13 -6.46 8.21 10.60
C ILE A 13 -5.72 8.41 9.28
N ALA A 14 -4.76 9.33 9.24
CA ALA A 14 -3.94 9.59 8.06
C ALA A 14 -3.13 8.36 7.66
N SER A 15 -2.54 7.65 8.62
CA SER A 15 -1.79 6.42 8.37
C SER A 15 -2.67 5.33 7.78
N PHE A 16 -3.89 5.15 8.30
CA PHE A 16 -4.86 4.19 7.77
C PHE A 16 -5.27 4.55 6.33
N ALA A 17 -5.57 5.82 6.08
CA ALA A 17 -5.91 6.30 4.74
C ALA A 17 -4.76 6.08 3.76
N LEU A 18 -3.52 6.38 4.15
CA LEU A 18 -2.33 6.19 3.32
C LEU A 18 -2.12 4.72 2.96
N VAL A 19 -2.26 3.80 3.93
CA VAL A 19 -2.12 2.35 3.69
C VAL A 19 -3.20 1.83 2.74
N LEU A 20 -4.45 2.29 2.87
CA LEU A 20 -5.54 1.91 1.96
C LEU A 20 -5.35 2.48 0.55
N VAL A 21 -4.91 3.73 0.44
CA VAL A 21 -4.58 4.35 -0.85
C VAL A 21 -3.42 3.61 -1.51
N GLN A 22 -2.37 3.29 -0.75
CA GLN A 22 -1.22 2.52 -1.22
C GLN A 22 -1.66 1.15 -1.77
N GLY A 23 -2.40 0.36 -0.99
CA GLY A 23 -2.88 -0.97 -1.43
C GLY A 23 -3.79 -0.89 -2.65
N THR A 24 -4.72 0.07 -2.67
CA THR A 24 -5.59 0.29 -3.84
C THR A 24 -4.78 0.65 -5.09
N TRP A 25 -3.79 1.53 -4.95
CA TRP A 25 -2.94 1.92 -6.06
C TRP A 25 -2.09 0.76 -6.58
N LEU A 26 -1.50 -0.04 -5.69
CA LEU A 26 -0.75 -1.25 -6.01
C LEU A 26 -1.61 -2.27 -6.78
N PHE A 27 -2.85 -2.48 -6.35
CA PHE A 27 -3.80 -3.35 -7.03
C PHE A 27 -4.10 -2.86 -8.45
N LEU A 28 -4.44 -1.57 -8.60
CA LEU A 28 -4.77 -0.97 -9.90
C LEU A 28 -3.57 -0.98 -10.84
N ASP A 29 -2.38 -0.63 -10.35
CA ASP A 29 -1.15 -0.63 -11.15
C ASP A 29 -0.77 -2.06 -11.57
N ALA A 30 -0.87 -3.04 -10.66
CA ALA A 30 -0.61 -4.44 -10.99
C ALA A 30 -1.60 -4.98 -12.04
N ARG A 31 -2.88 -4.57 -11.97
CA ARG A 31 -3.87 -4.90 -12.99
C ARG A 31 -3.53 -4.27 -14.34
N LYS A 32 -3.19 -2.98 -14.38
CA LYS A 32 -2.79 -2.27 -15.61
C LYS A 32 -1.56 -2.87 -16.25
N ARG A 33 -0.62 -3.38 -15.45
CA ARG A 33 0.55 -4.10 -15.94
C ARG A 33 0.20 -5.50 -16.45
N GLY A 34 -0.96 -6.07 -16.18
CA GLY A 34 -1.31 -7.42 -16.65
C GLY A 34 -0.77 -8.53 -15.75
N LEU A 35 -0.56 -8.26 -14.45
CA LEU A 35 -0.29 -9.33 -13.46
C LEU A 35 -1.51 -10.23 -13.22
N GLY A 36 -2.68 -9.91 -13.79
CA GLY A 36 -3.88 -10.74 -13.78
C GLY A 36 -4.26 -11.17 -12.37
N ARG A 37 -4.28 -12.49 -12.15
CA ARG A 37 -4.59 -13.10 -10.84
C ARG A 37 -3.61 -12.76 -9.74
N TYR A 38 -2.44 -12.18 -10.01
CA TYR A 38 -1.47 -11.82 -8.96
C TYR A 38 -1.64 -10.37 -8.50
N ALA A 39 -2.51 -9.59 -9.14
CA ALA A 39 -2.73 -8.20 -8.75
C ALA A 39 -3.33 -8.07 -7.35
N TRP A 40 -4.22 -9.00 -6.94
CA TRP A 40 -4.84 -8.96 -5.60
C TRP A 40 -3.82 -9.12 -4.48
N PHE A 41 -2.74 -9.88 -4.70
CA PHE A 41 -1.66 -10.06 -3.72
C PHE A 41 -1.05 -8.70 -3.35
N TRP A 42 -0.75 -7.88 -4.36
CA TRP A 42 -0.20 -6.54 -4.16
C TRP A 42 -1.20 -5.56 -3.54
N GLY A 43 -2.49 -5.75 -3.80
CA GLY A 43 -3.56 -4.99 -3.15
C GLY A 43 -3.68 -5.27 -1.67
N ILE A 44 -3.81 -6.54 -1.29
CA ILE A 44 -3.96 -6.96 0.11
C ILE A 44 -2.67 -6.67 0.88
N TRP A 45 -1.51 -7.04 0.34
CA TRP A 45 -0.23 -6.81 1.01
C TRP A 45 0.10 -5.32 1.12
N GLY A 46 -0.25 -4.53 0.10
CA GLY A 46 -0.12 -3.07 0.13
C GLY A 46 -0.97 -2.39 1.19
N SER A 47 -2.03 -3.05 1.68
CA SER A 47 -2.94 -2.56 2.71
C SER A 47 -2.60 -3.02 4.13
N THR A 48 -1.46 -3.68 4.37
CA THR A 48 -1.06 -4.09 5.74
C THR A 48 0.03 -3.21 6.34
N THR A 49 1.01 -2.80 5.53
CA THR A 49 2.18 -2.07 6.00
C THR A 49 2.61 -1.03 4.97
N MET A 50 3.15 0.08 5.43
CA MET A 50 3.77 1.11 4.60
C MET A 50 5.15 1.42 5.18
N PRO A 51 6.22 1.58 4.38
CA PRO A 51 6.29 1.61 2.91
C PRO A 51 6.80 0.30 2.27
N LEU A 52 7.01 -0.77 3.05
CA LEU A 52 7.70 -1.98 2.57
C LEU A 52 7.06 -2.62 1.30
N PRO A 53 5.74 -2.84 1.21
CA PRO A 53 5.13 -3.42 0.01
C PRO A 53 5.34 -2.56 -1.24
N LEU A 54 5.34 -1.23 -1.07
CA LEU A 54 5.57 -0.27 -2.14
C LEU A 54 7.01 -0.36 -2.68
N LEU A 55 8.00 -0.46 -1.79
CA LEU A 55 9.41 -0.65 -2.16
C LEU A 55 9.64 -1.98 -2.90
N LEU A 56 9.09 -3.07 -2.38
CA LEU A 56 9.23 -4.40 -3.00
C LEU A 56 8.51 -4.45 -4.35
N TYR A 57 7.33 -3.84 -4.48
CA TYR A 57 6.65 -3.71 -5.76
C TYR A 57 7.51 -2.96 -6.78
N TRP A 58 8.11 -1.84 -6.36
CA TRP A 58 8.96 -1.04 -7.23
C TRP A 58 10.18 -1.84 -7.73
N ILE A 59 10.86 -2.59 -6.86
CA ILE A 59 12.02 -3.41 -7.23
C ILE A 59 11.62 -4.58 -8.14
N PHE A 60 10.60 -5.36 -7.77
CA PHE A 60 10.29 -6.60 -8.47
C PHE A 60 9.44 -6.42 -9.73
N ILE A 61 8.60 -5.39 -9.78
CA ILE A 61 7.63 -5.19 -10.87
C ILE A 61 7.99 -4.00 -11.75
N ILE A 62 8.28 -2.85 -11.15
CA ILE A 62 8.52 -1.62 -11.93
C ILE A 62 9.91 -1.68 -12.57
N ARG A 63 10.95 -1.94 -11.79
CA ARG A 63 12.34 -1.98 -12.29
C ARG A 63 12.59 -3.14 -13.24
N LYS A 64 12.00 -4.31 -13.01
CA LYS A 64 12.17 -5.50 -13.89
C LYS A 64 11.57 -5.31 -15.30
N ARG A 65 10.65 -4.36 -15.47
CA ARG A 65 9.99 -4.08 -16.76
C ARG A 65 10.64 -2.97 -17.59
N ARG A 66 11.66 -2.29 -17.06
CA ARG A 66 12.49 -1.35 -17.82
C ARG A 66 13.78 -2.04 -18.23
#